data_AF-A0AB39VI64-F1
#
_entry.id   AF-A0AB39VI64-F1
#
_cell.length_a   1.000
_cell.length_b   1.000
_cell.length_c   1.000
_cell.angle_alpha   90.00
_cell.angle_beta   90.00
_cell.angle_gamma   90.00
#
_symmetry.space_group_name_H-M   'P 1'
#
loop_
_entity.id
_entity.type
_entity.pdbx_description
1 polymer ?
#
loop_
_entity_poly.entity_id
_entity_poly.type
_entity_poly.pdbx_seq_one_letter_code
_entity_poly.pdbx_strand_id
1 'polypeptide(L)'
;MLSNVIEDIRKKGKFSFEKIVESNDLSDDEFFELLKFIYSENVPEVRTSVDGSDFIALEDENFYILEKNTIKSYLEDVKERNREVFEKIKEKKSFKTDELIDRYLKVAVKESLNYSKFGFSFLDIVQEATLGLISGLNYYYRIMKNFKSPEFFLKNFSIKYILEFQKKLLKNIKSMELSYILYLKLKLDKADGYSLEEISKQMSVNPEYLEDLEKLFDKVKDEKSIESEKIFEKADKITKTYILENIPKKLGYIDEQILVMFYGLDDKIYSEKEIAKNLNIAYHNVNILKEKALNKLSIDMLQSDFVKNSENLNFLVN
;
A
#
# COMPACT_ATOMS: atom_id res chain seq x y z
N MET A 1 -10.61 3.54 22.52
CA MET A 1 -10.48 3.08 21.13
C MET A 1 -9.91 1.67 21.06
N LEU A 2 -8.67 1.47 21.52
CA LEU A 2 -8.01 0.14 21.55
C LEU A 2 -8.85 -0.99 22.19
N SER A 3 -9.52 -0.74 23.32
CA SER A 3 -10.35 -1.74 23.99
C SER A 3 -11.47 -2.28 23.08
N ASN A 4 -12.09 -1.41 22.27
CA ASN A 4 -13.16 -1.81 21.35
C ASN A 4 -12.61 -2.69 20.22
N VAL A 5 -11.40 -2.39 19.72
CA VAL A 5 -10.72 -3.19 18.69
C VAL A 5 -10.41 -4.59 19.23
N ILE A 6 -9.86 -4.68 20.45
CA ILE A 6 -9.54 -5.97 21.09
C ILE A 6 -10.81 -6.80 21.32
N GLU A 7 -11.89 -6.18 21.80
CA GLU A 7 -13.16 -6.89 21.99
C GLU A 7 -13.76 -7.41 20.68
N ASP A 8 -13.69 -6.63 19.60
CA ASP A 8 -14.14 -7.06 18.29
C ASP A 8 -13.32 -8.26 17.77
N ILE A 9 -12.00 -8.22 17.93
CA ILE A 9 -11.10 -9.33 17.59
C ILE A 9 -11.44 -10.58 18.41
N ARG A 10 -11.66 -10.45 19.73
CA ARG A 10 -12.07 -11.57 20.59
C ARG A 10 -13.39 -12.19 20.12
N LYS A 11 -14.39 -11.37 19.80
CA LYS A 11 -15.69 -11.85 19.31
C LYS A 11 -15.56 -12.59 17.97
N LYS A 12 -14.70 -12.10 17.08
CA LYS A 12 -14.50 -12.69 15.75
C LYS A 12 -13.53 -13.87 15.74
N GLY A 13 -12.65 -13.97 16.73
CA GLY A 13 -11.58 -14.99 16.81
C GLY A 13 -10.49 -14.86 15.74
N LYS A 14 -10.46 -13.73 15.02
CA LYS A 14 -9.56 -13.45 13.90
C LYS A 14 -9.47 -11.95 13.66
N PHE A 15 -8.44 -11.49 12.95
CA PHE A 15 -8.27 -10.06 12.66
C PHE A 15 -7.77 -9.82 11.22
N SER A 16 -7.98 -8.61 10.69
CA SER A 16 -7.40 -8.11 9.43
C SER A 16 -6.72 -6.77 9.73
N PHE A 17 -5.42 -6.65 9.45
CA PHE A 17 -4.73 -5.37 9.64
C PHE A 17 -5.29 -4.28 8.74
N GLU A 18 -5.68 -4.62 7.51
CA GLU A 18 -6.29 -3.68 6.57
C GLU A 18 -7.57 -3.07 7.16
N LYS A 19 -8.48 -3.88 7.72
CA LYS A 19 -9.70 -3.36 8.37
C LYS A 19 -9.41 -2.50 9.59
N ILE A 20 -8.44 -2.93 10.41
CA ILE A 20 -8.09 -2.22 11.64
C ILE A 20 -7.56 -0.83 11.27
N VAL A 21 -6.59 -0.73 10.36
CA VAL A 21 -5.99 0.54 9.92
C VAL A 21 -6.99 1.39 9.14
N GLU A 22 -7.82 0.80 8.29
CA GLU A 22 -8.87 1.54 7.56
C GLU A 22 -9.82 2.26 8.52
N SER A 23 -10.24 1.59 9.60
CA SER A 23 -11.29 2.08 10.50
C SER A 23 -10.77 2.83 11.72
N ASN A 24 -9.46 2.81 11.98
CA ASN A 24 -8.85 3.32 13.21
C ASN A 24 -7.51 4.01 12.92
N ASP A 25 -7.17 5.03 13.70
CA ASP A 25 -5.84 5.63 13.73
C ASP A 25 -5.22 5.33 15.10
N LEU A 26 -4.38 4.29 15.17
CA LEU A 26 -3.77 3.83 16.42
C LEU A 26 -2.37 4.43 16.57
N SER A 27 -2.06 4.98 17.75
CA SER A 27 -0.68 5.37 18.05
C SER A 27 0.26 4.15 18.10
N ASP A 28 1.57 4.35 18.03
CA ASP A 28 2.55 3.25 18.12
C ASP A 28 2.46 2.50 19.45
N ASP A 29 2.18 3.21 20.54
CA ASP A 29 1.96 2.59 21.85
C ASP A 29 0.69 1.74 21.87
N GLU A 30 -0.44 2.26 21.37
CA GLU A 30 -1.68 1.47 21.28
C GLU A 30 -1.53 0.25 20.36
N PHE A 31 -0.82 0.43 19.24
CA PHE A 31 -0.54 -0.66 18.32
C PHE A 31 0.37 -1.71 18.95
N PHE A 32 1.40 -1.31 19.69
CA PHE A 32 2.24 -2.25 20.43
C PHE A 32 1.43 -3.07 21.45
N GLU A 33 0.54 -2.43 22.20
CA GLU A 33 -0.37 -3.11 23.13
C GLU A 33 -1.31 -4.10 22.41
N LEU A 34 -1.84 -3.72 21.24
CA LEU A 34 -2.63 -4.61 20.38
C LEU A 34 -1.82 -5.84 19.94
N LEU A 35 -0.57 -5.65 19.50
CA LEU A 35 0.29 -6.75 19.06
C LEU A 35 0.61 -7.73 20.18
N LYS A 36 0.84 -7.25 21.40
CA LYS A 36 1.03 -8.13 22.57
C LYS A 36 -0.20 -9.02 22.81
N PHE A 37 -1.40 -8.44 22.69
CA PHE A 37 -2.64 -9.21 22.79
C PHE A 37 -2.73 -10.28 21.69
N ILE A 38 -2.57 -9.89 20.42
CA ILE A 38 -2.63 -10.82 19.28
C ILE A 38 -1.62 -11.96 19.42
N TYR A 39 -0.38 -11.64 19.82
CA TYR A 39 0.68 -12.64 20.02
C TYR A 39 0.34 -13.60 21.17
N SER A 40 -0.12 -13.08 22.31
CA SER A 40 -0.36 -13.88 23.51
C SER A 40 -1.56 -14.81 23.35
N GLU A 41 -2.59 -14.37 22.64
CA GLU A 41 -3.81 -15.14 22.40
C GLU A 41 -3.76 -15.92 21.07
N ASN A 42 -2.63 -15.85 20.35
CA ASN A 42 -2.37 -16.54 19.09
C ASN A 42 -3.51 -16.35 18.06
N VAL A 43 -3.99 -15.10 17.95
CA VAL A 43 -5.12 -14.80 17.08
C VAL A 43 -4.68 -14.87 15.61
N PRO A 44 -5.37 -15.61 14.74
CA PRO A 44 -5.01 -15.70 13.33
C PRO A 44 -5.33 -14.41 12.55
N GLU A 45 -4.37 -14.01 11.72
CA GLU A 45 -4.54 -12.96 10.71
C GLU A 45 -5.31 -13.52 9.50
N VAL A 46 -6.29 -12.78 9.01
CA VAL A 46 -6.99 -13.06 7.76
C VAL A 46 -6.76 -11.90 6.79
N ARG A 47 -6.31 -12.26 5.58
CA ARG A 47 -6.05 -11.32 4.49
C ARG A 47 -7.08 -11.54 3.39
N THR A 48 -7.67 -10.46 2.90
CA THR A 48 -8.46 -10.44 1.65
C THR A 48 -7.49 -10.36 0.47
N SER A 49 -7.64 -11.26 -0.49
CA SER A 49 -6.94 -11.20 -1.77
C SER A 49 -7.98 -11.03 -2.85
N VAL A 50 -7.92 -9.93 -3.59
CA VAL A 50 -8.73 -9.73 -4.80
C VAL A 50 -7.85 -10.12 -5.97
N ASP A 51 -8.29 -11.13 -6.74
CA ASP A 51 -7.59 -11.53 -7.96
C ASP A 51 -7.70 -10.41 -9.00
N GLY A 52 -6.56 -9.96 -9.52
CA GLY A 52 -6.43 -8.80 -10.39
C GLY A 52 -6.94 -8.99 -11.83
N SER A 53 -7.78 -10.00 -12.09
CA SER A 53 -8.27 -10.33 -13.43
C SER A 53 -9.15 -9.24 -14.05
N ASP A 54 -9.72 -8.35 -13.23
CA ASP A 54 -10.68 -7.33 -13.68
C ASP A 54 -10.08 -5.92 -13.77
N PHE A 55 -8.82 -5.72 -13.41
CA PHE A 55 -8.23 -4.37 -13.27
C PHE A 55 -7.20 -4.00 -14.33
N ILE A 56 -6.74 -4.95 -15.15
CA ILE A 56 -5.52 -4.75 -15.97
C ILE A 56 -5.67 -5.38 -17.37
N ALA A 57 -6.26 -4.62 -18.28
CA ALA A 57 -5.85 -4.64 -19.68
C ALA A 57 -4.93 -3.43 -19.88
N LEU A 58 -3.61 -3.61 -19.73
CA LEU A 58 -2.66 -2.53 -20.03
C LEU A 58 -2.57 -2.42 -21.55
N GLU A 59 -3.10 -1.35 -22.12
CA GLU A 59 -3.03 -1.09 -23.55
C GLU A 59 -1.62 -0.65 -24.00
N ASP A 60 -0.73 -0.24 -23.07
CA ASP A 60 0.64 0.16 -23.40
C ASP A 60 1.66 -0.18 -22.29
N GLU A 61 2.50 -1.20 -22.53
CA GLU A 61 3.49 -1.71 -21.57
C GLU A 61 4.69 -0.75 -21.37
N ASN A 62 4.92 0.19 -22.30
CA ASN A 62 6.13 1.02 -22.32
C ASN A 62 6.10 2.20 -21.33
N PHE A 63 4.91 2.63 -20.89
CA PHE A 63 4.76 3.81 -20.02
C PHE A 63 5.21 3.56 -18.56
N TYR A 64 5.31 2.30 -18.13
CA TYR A 64 5.38 1.90 -16.71
C TYR A 64 6.71 1.29 -16.24
N ILE A 65 7.78 1.44 -17.03
CA ILE A 65 9.11 0.80 -16.75
C ILE A 65 10.09 1.78 -16.09
N LEU A 66 9.69 3.02 -15.77
CA LEU A 66 10.60 4.09 -15.34
C LEU A 66 11.43 3.74 -14.09
N GLU A 67 10.86 2.99 -13.14
CA GLU A 67 11.54 2.67 -11.87
C GLU A 67 12.16 1.26 -11.80
N LYS A 68 11.96 0.42 -12.82
CA LYS A 68 12.37 -1.00 -12.74
C LYS A 68 13.84 -1.17 -12.37
N ASN A 69 14.71 -0.40 -13.01
CA ASN A 69 16.16 -0.48 -12.77
C ASN A 69 16.52 -0.03 -11.36
N THR A 70 15.85 1.00 -10.84
CA THR A 70 16.04 1.51 -9.47
C THR A 70 15.60 0.47 -8.44
N ILE A 71 14.41 -0.13 -8.63
CA ILE A 71 13.91 -1.22 -7.77
C ILE A 71 14.89 -2.39 -7.77
N LYS A 72 15.36 -2.79 -8.95
CA LYS A 72 16.33 -3.88 -9.10
C LYS A 72 17.63 -3.57 -8.36
N SER A 73 18.19 -2.37 -8.54
CA SER A 73 19.40 -1.92 -7.85
C SER A 73 19.23 -1.98 -6.33
N TYR A 74 18.13 -1.42 -5.82
CA TYR A 74 17.81 -1.44 -4.40
C TYR A 74 17.74 -2.87 -3.83
N LEU A 75 17.07 -3.79 -4.53
CA LEU A 75 16.94 -5.17 -4.06
C LEU A 75 18.28 -5.94 -4.09
N GLU A 76 19.15 -5.68 -5.07
CA GLU A 76 20.51 -6.23 -5.07
C GLU A 76 21.34 -5.68 -3.90
N ASP A 77 21.24 -4.38 -3.59
CA ASP A 77 21.92 -3.78 -2.44
C ASP A 77 21.43 -4.41 -1.12
N VAL A 78 20.12 -4.61 -0.97
CA VAL A 78 19.53 -5.29 0.20
C VAL A 78 20.04 -6.72 0.31
N LYS A 79 20.13 -7.44 -0.81
CA LYS A 79 20.65 -8.80 -0.85
C LYS A 79 22.11 -8.85 -0.39
N GLU A 80 22.95 -7.93 -0.85
CA GLU A 80 24.35 -7.84 -0.43
C GLU A 80 24.46 -7.55 1.08
N ARG A 81 23.73 -6.55 1.58
CA ARG A 81 23.67 -6.25 3.02
C ARG A 81 23.21 -7.45 3.85
N ASN A 82 22.20 -8.18 3.40
CA ASN A 82 21.73 -9.39 4.06
C ASN A 82 22.83 -10.45 4.14
N ARG A 83 23.65 -10.62 3.08
CA ARG A 83 24.80 -11.54 3.13
C ARG A 83 25.78 -11.15 4.23
N GLU A 84 26.13 -9.87 4.31
CA GLU A 84 27.05 -9.38 5.34
C GLU A 84 26.50 -9.59 6.75
N VAL A 85 25.21 -9.31 6.95
CA VAL A 85 24.52 -9.53 8.22
C VAL A 85 24.57 -11.01 8.61
N PHE A 86 24.34 -11.93 7.67
CA PHE A 86 24.39 -13.38 7.96
C PHE A 86 25.76 -13.83 8.43
N GLU A 87 26.85 -13.34 7.83
CA GLU A 87 28.20 -13.65 8.29
C GLU A 87 28.46 -13.03 9.67
N LYS A 88 28.06 -11.77 9.90
CA LYS A 88 28.21 -11.09 11.20
C LYS A 88 27.44 -11.79 12.33
N ILE A 89 26.26 -12.35 12.06
CA ILE A 89 25.47 -13.10 13.06
C ILE A 89 26.21 -14.35 13.56
N LYS A 90 27.00 -15.01 12.70
CA LYS A 90 27.80 -16.18 13.12
C LYS A 90 28.92 -15.80 14.10
N GLU A 91 29.40 -14.56 14.03
CA GLU A 91 30.58 -14.08 14.76
C GLU A 91 30.25 -13.23 16.01
N LYS A 92 29.15 -12.45 16.00
CA LYS A 92 28.83 -11.47 17.05
C LYS A 92 27.73 -11.93 18.02
N LYS A 93 27.89 -11.59 19.30
CA LYS A 93 26.90 -11.85 20.38
C LYS A 93 25.88 -10.72 20.61
N SER A 94 26.13 -9.49 20.16
CA SER A 94 25.22 -8.35 20.38
C SER A 94 25.32 -7.30 19.26
N PHE A 95 24.21 -6.63 18.97
CA PHE A 95 24.07 -5.62 17.91
C PHE A 95 23.72 -4.23 18.48
N LYS A 96 24.25 -3.17 17.87
CA LYS A 96 23.82 -1.77 18.11
C LYS A 96 22.51 -1.46 17.35
N THR A 97 21.83 -0.36 17.68
CA THR A 97 20.56 0.03 17.04
C THR A 97 20.64 0.13 15.51
N ASP A 98 21.67 0.79 14.97
CA ASP A 98 21.83 0.88 13.51
C ASP A 98 22.07 -0.49 12.87
N GLU A 99 22.80 -1.37 13.56
CA GLU A 99 23.01 -2.75 13.11
C GLU A 99 21.71 -3.59 13.22
N LEU A 100 20.77 -3.23 14.10
CA LEU A 100 19.44 -3.86 14.17
C LEU A 100 18.58 -3.45 12.97
N ILE A 101 18.68 -2.21 12.50
CA ILE A 101 17.98 -1.77 11.28
C ILE A 101 18.46 -2.63 10.11
N ASP A 102 19.77 -2.70 9.88
CA ASP A 102 20.34 -3.51 8.79
C ASP A 102 19.95 -4.99 8.94
N ARG A 103 19.94 -5.51 10.18
CA ARG A 103 19.57 -6.90 10.45
C ARG A 103 18.13 -7.23 10.05
N TYR A 104 17.22 -6.29 10.25
CA TYR A 104 15.79 -6.49 10.08
C TYR A 104 15.21 -5.79 8.84
N LEU A 105 16.02 -5.08 8.05
CA LEU A 105 15.58 -4.41 6.82
C LEU A 105 14.87 -5.37 5.86
N LYS A 106 15.35 -6.61 5.74
CA LYS A 106 14.70 -7.68 4.97
C LYS A 106 13.23 -7.92 5.34
N VAL A 107 12.85 -7.71 6.61
CA VAL A 107 11.47 -7.85 7.10
C VAL A 107 10.61 -6.76 6.49
N ALA A 108 11.09 -5.51 6.51
CA ALA A 108 10.40 -4.39 5.88
C ALA A 108 10.22 -4.64 4.37
N VAL A 109 11.29 -5.00 3.66
CA VAL A 109 11.25 -5.27 2.21
C VAL A 109 10.32 -6.43 1.87
N LYS A 110 10.35 -7.51 2.66
CA LYS A 110 9.43 -8.65 2.48
C LYS A 110 7.98 -8.25 2.63
N GLU A 111 7.63 -7.47 3.67
CA GLU A 111 6.26 -7.01 3.81
C GLU A 111 5.86 -5.98 2.74
N SER A 112 6.80 -5.18 2.24
CA SER A 112 6.57 -4.31 1.08
C SER A 112 6.21 -5.09 -0.19
N LEU A 113 6.81 -6.26 -0.42
CA LEU A 113 6.40 -7.15 -1.52
C LEU A 113 4.97 -7.65 -1.30
N ASN A 114 4.66 -8.13 -0.09
CA ASN A 114 3.36 -8.70 0.27
C ASN A 114 2.20 -7.69 0.18
N TYR A 115 2.48 -6.42 0.47
CA TYR A 115 1.52 -5.32 0.51
C TYR A 115 1.66 -4.35 -0.67
N SER A 116 2.42 -4.74 -1.71
CA SER A 116 2.48 -3.99 -2.96
C SER A 116 1.16 -4.12 -3.70
N LYS A 117 0.42 -3.01 -3.76
CA LYS A 117 -0.88 -2.89 -4.44
C LYS A 117 -0.77 -1.96 -5.63
N PHE A 118 -1.65 -2.13 -6.60
CA PHE A 118 -1.69 -1.23 -7.74
C PHE A 118 -2.03 0.19 -7.31
N GLY A 119 -1.40 1.16 -7.97
CA GLY A 119 -1.53 2.58 -7.63
C GLY A 119 -0.67 3.02 -6.43
N PHE A 120 0.44 2.34 -6.15
CA PHE A 120 1.41 2.80 -5.15
C PHE A 120 2.81 2.50 -5.64
N SER A 121 3.76 3.45 -5.52
CA SER A 121 5.17 3.15 -5.80
C SER A 121 5.69 2.09 -4.82
N PHE A 122 6.40 1.11 -5.36
CA PHE A 122 7.03 0.08 -4.52
C PHE A 122 8.12 0.68 -3.63
N LEU A 123 8.88 1.66 -4.12
CA LEU A 123 9.96 2.29 -3.36
C LEU A 123 9.41 3.12 -2.19
N ASP A 124 8.28 3.80 -2.36
CA ASP A 124 7.61 4.51 -1.26
C ASP A 124 7.09 3.53 -0.21
N ILE A 125 6.47 2.42 -0.63
CA ILE A 125 6.05 1.34 0.30
C ILE A 125 7.25 0.81 1.10
N VAL A 126 8.41 0.63 0.46
CA VAL A 126 9.64 0.18 1.14
C VAL A 126 10.13 1.20 2.16
N GLN A 127 10.11 2.49 1.81
CA GLN A 127 10.51 3.56 2.72
C GLN A 127 9.60 3.60 3.95
N GLU A 128 8.28 3.57 3.75
CA GLU A 128 7.30 3.56 4.84
C GLU A 128 7.40 2.31 5.71
N ALA A 129 7.59 1.13 5.10
CA ALA A 129 7.84 -0.11 5.83
C ALA A 129 9.11 -0.03 6.70
N THR A 130 10.13 0.67 6.21
CA THR A 130 11.40 0.89 6.92
C THR A 130 11.21 1.87 8.08
N LEU A 131 10.42 2.94 7.91
CA LEU A 131 10.03 3.81 9.02
C LEU A 131 9.25 3.04 10.10
N GLY A 132 8.32 2.18 9.69
CA GLY A 132 7.62 1.28 10.60
C GLY A 132 8.58 0.34 11.34
N LEU A 133 9.55 -0.25 10.64
CA LEU A 133 10.59 -1.08 11.26
C LEU A 133 11.37 -0.31 12.33
N ILE A 134 11.81 0.91 12.02
CA ILE A 134 12.52 1.78 12.96
C ILE A 134 11.64 2.09 14.19
N SER A 135 10.36 2.41 13.98
CA SER A 135 9.41 2.62 15.08
C SER A 135 9.29 1.36 15.96
N GLY A 136 9.12 0.18 15.35
CA GLY A 136 9.07 -1.09 16.09
C GLY A 136 10.36 -1.39 16.88
N LEU A 137 11.52 -1.00 16.35
CA LEU A 137 12.81 -1.16 17.03
C LEU A 137 12.93 -0.30 18.30
N ASN A 138 12.18 0.80 18.43
CA ASN A 138 12.10 1.55 19.69
C ASN A 138 11.56 0.69 20.85
N TYR A 139 10.76 -0.35 20.54
CA TYR A 139 10.23 -1.30 21.50
C TYR A 139 11.10 -2.55 21.68
N TYR A 140 12.23 -2.66 20.97
CA TYR A 140 13.04 -3.88 20.89
C TYR A 140 13.41 -4.45 22.27
N TYR A 141 13.89 -3.64 23.20
CA TYR A 141 14.24 -4.11 24.54
C TYR A 141 13.03 -4.64 25.32
N ARG A 142 11.88 -3.94 25.24
CA ARG A 142 10.62 -4.39 25.84
C ARG A 142 10.15 -5.69 25.22
N ILE A 143 10.35 -5.86 23.91
CA ILE A 143 10.02 -7.09 23.19
C ILE A 143 10.91 -8.24 23.66
N MET A 144 12.24 -8.08 23.59
CA MET A 144 13.21 -9.11 23.96
C MET A 144 13.14 -9.52 25.43
N LYS A 145 12.65 -8.64 26.32
CA LYS A 145 12.42 -8.96 27.73
C LYS A 145 11.25 -9.92 27.95
N ASN A 146 10.21 -9.83 27.12
CA ASN A 146 8.94 -10.51 27.35
C ASN A 146 8.62 -11.60 26.30
N PHE A 147 9.31 -11.59 25.16
CA PHE A 147 9.05 -12.45 24.01
C PHE A 147 10.35 -13.04 23.46
N LYS A 148 10.23 -14.19 22.77
CA LYS A 148 11.39 -14.95 22.26
C LYS A 148 12.02 -14.34 21.01
N SER A 149 11.23 -13.67 20.18
CA SER A 149 11.67 -13.09 18.92
C SER A 149 10.97 -11.75 18.69
N PRO A 150 11.67 -10.76 18.11
CA PRO A 150 11.08 -9.50 17.72
C PRO A 150 10.40 -9.55 16.35
N GLU A 151 10.62 -10.59 15.54
CA GLU A 151 10.17 -10.65 14.14
C GLU A 151 8.67 -10.40 13.99
N PHE A 152 7.84 -10.97 14.87
CA PHE A 152 6.39 -10.74 14.84
C PHE A 152 6.05 -9.26 14.99
N PHE A 153 6.69 -8.57 15.92
CA PHE A 153 6.41 -7.16 16.20
C PHE A 153 6.93 -6.26 15.06
N LEU A 154 8.18 -6.46 14.67
CA LEU A 154 8.82 -5.65 13.63
C LEU A 154 8.10 -5.79 12.29
N LYS A 155 7.71 -7.02 11.91
CA LYS A 155 6.86 -7.27 10.74
C LYS A 155 5.58 -6.44 10.79
N ASN A 156 4.85 -6.50 11.90
CA ASN A 156 3.54 -5.85 11.99
C ASN A 156 3.63 -4.32 12.07
N PHE A 157 4.70 -3.78 12.66
CA PHE A 157 4.98 -2.34 12.60
C PHE A 157 5.26 -1.86 11.17
N SER A 158 6.05 -2.62 10.39
CA SER A 158 6.23 -2.33 8.95
C SER A 158 4.89 -2.35 8.21
N ILE A 159 4.03 -3.35 8.45
CA ILE A 159 2.70 -3.44 7.82
C ILE A 159 1.82 -2.24 8.17
N LYS A 160 1.79 -1.82 9.45
CA LYS A 160 1.00 -0.66 9.90
C LYS A 160 1.32 0.57 9.05
N TYR A 161 2.60 0.91 8.94
CA TYR A 161 3.04 2.12 8.23
C TYR A 161 2.73 2.07 6.74
N ILE A 162 2.92 0.90 6.09
CA ILE A 162 2.50 0.70 4.70
C ILE A 162 1.00 1.01 4.54
N LEU A 163 0.16 0.44 5.40
CA LEU A 163 -1.29 0.59 5.30
C LEU A 163 -1.75 2.02 5.62
N GLU A 164 -1.13 2.69 6.58
CA GLU A 164 -1.43 4.09 6.92
C GLU A 164 -1.06 5.03 5.76
N PHE A 165 0.11 4.82 5.13
CA PHE A 165 0.51 5.53 3.93
C PHE A 165 -0.51 5.32 2.80
N GLN A 166 -0.86 4.06 2.51
CA GLN A 166 -1.81 3.73 1.46
C GLN A 166 -3.19 4.34 1.74
N LYS A 167 -3.72 4.23 2.97
CA LYS A 167 -4.96 4.86 3.41
C LYS A 167 -4.95 6.37 3.17
N LYS A 168 -3.87 7.04 3.55
CA LYS A 168 -3.74 8.49 3.39
C LYS A 168 -3.76 8.90 1.91
N LEU A 169 -3.02 8.19 1.07
CA LEU A 169 -2.98 8.48 -0.37
C LEU A 169 -4.35 8.25 -1.02
N LEU A 170 -5.03 7.13 -0.69
CA LEU A 170 -6.36 6.82 -1.19
C LEU A 170 -7.41 7.83 -0.76
N LYS A 171 -7.35 8.31 0.48
CA LYS A 171 -8.25 9.36 0.97
C LYS A 171 -8.14 10.61 0.09
N ASN A 172 -6.92 11.01 -0.28
CA ASN A 172 -6.69 12.18 -1.13
C ASN A 172 -7.25 11.96 -2.55
N ILE A 173 -6.95 10.82 -3.16
CA ILE A 173 -7.43 10.49 -4.51
C ILE A 173 -8.96 10.41 -4.54
N LYS A 174 -9.55 9.67 -3.60
CA LYS A 174 -11.01 9.56 -3.45
C LYS A 174 -11.66 10.92 -3.30
N SER A 175 -11.10 11.79 -2.48
CA SER A 175 -11.62 13.15 -2.28
C SER A 175 -11.54 13.98 -3.57
N MET A 176 -10.45 13.85 -4.32
CA MET A 176 -10.26 14.52 -5.61
C MET A 176 -11.27 14.03 -6.66
N GLU A 177 -11.42 12.71 -6.83
CA GLU A 177 -12.37 12.17 -7.81
C GLU A 177 -13.82 12.48 -7.44
N LEU A 178 -14.19 12.40 -6.16
CA LEU A 178 -15.52 12.82 -5.71
C LEU A 178 -15.77 14.31 -5.92
N SER A 179 -14.74 15.15 -5.78
CA SER A 179 -14.82 16.59 -6.09
C SER A 179 -15.09 16.83 -7.57
N TYR A 180 -14.42 16.06 -8.45
CA TYR A 180 -14.67 16.13 -9.90
C TYR A 180 -16.08 15.64 -10.27
N ILE A 181 -16.56 14.57 -9.64
CA ILE A 181 -17.94 14.09 -9.81
C ILE A 181 -18.96 15.14 -9.36
N LEU A 182 -18.72 15.81 -8.23
CA LEU A 182 -19.56 16.89 -7.74
C LEU A 182 -19.58 18.07 -8.71
N TYR A 183 -18.43 18.43 -9.28
CA TYR A 183 -18.32 19.44 -10.33
C TYR A 183 -19.13 19.08 -11.60
N LEU A 184 -19.05 17.83 -12.06
CA LEU A 184 -19.85 17.39 -13.21
C LEU A 184 -21.35 17.49 -12.93
N LYS A 185 -21.78 17.16 -11.72
CA LYS A 185 -23.17 17.30 -11.30
C LYS A 185 -23.60 18.77 -11.24
N LEU A 186 -22.76 19.65 -10.70
CA LEU A 186 -22.97 21.11 -10.71
C LEU A 186 -23.18 21.64 -12.13
N LYS A 187 -22.37 21.20 -13.11
CA LYS A 187 -22.53 21.57 -14.52
C LYS A 187 -23.86 21.13 -15.12
N LEU A 188 -24.30 19.90 -14.81
CA LEU A 188 -25.60 19.41 -15.28
C LEU A 188 -26.75 20.20 -14.67
N ASP A 189 -26.74 20.43 -13.35
CA ASP A 189 -27.85 21.13 -12.69
C ASP A 189 -27.94 22.60 -13.16
N LYS A 190 -26.81 23.26 -13.41
CA LYS A 190 -26.81 24.59 -14.05
C LYS A 190 -27.36 24.55 -15.47
N ALA A 191 -27.06 23.51 -16.25
CA ALA A 191 -27.62 23.33 -17.60
C ALA A 191 -29.14 23.10 -17.58
N ASP A 192 -29.65 22.46 -16.52
CA ASP A 192 -31.08 22.28 -16.24
C ASP A 192 -31.75 23.55 -15.68
N GLY A 193 -30.99 24.62 -15.44
CA GLY A 193 -31.49 25.94 -15.07
C GLY A 193 -31.51 26.26 -13.57
N TYR A 194 -30.96 25.39 -12.71
CA TYR A 194 -30.88 25.64 -11.27
C TYR A 194 -29.84 26.72 -10.92
N SER A 195 -30.14 27.56 -9.94
CA SER A 195 -29.19 28.54 -9.40
C SER A 195 -28.14 27.88 -8.50
N LEU A 196 -26.99 28.56 -8.30
CA LEU A 196 -25.94 28.06 -7.42
C LEU A 196 -26.45 27.84 -5.98
N GLU A 197 -27.32 28.73 -5.50
CA GLU A 197 -27.94 28.64 -4.17
C GLU A 197 -28.92 27.46 -4.07
N GLU A 198 -29.66 27.16 -5.14
CA GLU A 198 -30.57 26.02 -5.20
C GLU A 198 -29.78 24.70 -5.15
N ILE A 199 -28.72 24.60 -5.95
CA ILE A 199 -27.82 23.45 -6.02
C ILE A 199 -27.12 23.23 -4.66
N SER A 200 -26.57 24.30 -4.09
CA SER A 200 -25.94 24.29 -2.76
C SER A 200 -26.87 23.71 -1.68
N LYS A 201 -28.14 24.14 -1.67
CA LYS A 201 -29.14 23.61 -0.72
C LYS A 201 -29.48 22.15 -0.98
N GLN A 202 -29.66 21.76 -2.25
CA GLN A 202 -29.97 20.37 -2.62
C GLN A 202 -28.83 19.42 -2.23
N MET A 203 -27.59 19.82 -2.43
CA MET A 203 -26.41 19.00 -2.16
C MET A 203 -25.92 19.10 -0.72
N SER A 204 -26.42 20.06 0.06
CA SER A 204 -25.90 20.38 1.40
C SER A 204 -24.40 20.75 1.38
N VAL A 205 -24.00 21.57 0.40
CA VAL A 205 -22.62 22.00 0.16
C VAL A 205 -22.52 23.53 0.19
N ASN A 206 -21.43 24.08 0.73
CA ASN A 206 -21.20 25.54 0.75
C ASN A 206 -21.10 26.10 -0.69
N PRO A 207 -21.84 27.19 -1.05
CA PRO A 207 -21.70 27.85 -2.34
C PRO A 207 -20.26 28.22 -2.72
N GLU A 208 -19.46 28.69 -1.77
CA GLU A 208 -18.06 29.07 -2.02
C GLU A 208 -17.23 27.89 -2.54
N TYR A 209 -17.45 26.69 -1.97
CA TYR A 209 -16.78 25.48 -2.42
C TYR A 209 -17.21 25.07 -3.84
N LEU A 210 -18.49 25.26 -4.19
CA LEU A 210 -18.97 25.01 -5.55
C LEU A 210 -18.31 25.96 -6.57
N GLU A 211 -18.14 27.24 -6.22
CA GLU A 211 -17.40 28.18 -7.07
C GLU A 211 -15.93 27.79 -7.25
N ASP A 212 -15.29 27.31 -6.19
CA ASP A 212 -13.90 26.88 -6.25
C ASP A 212 -13.73 25.63 -7.12
N LEU A 213 -14.68 24.70 -7.09
CA LEU A 213 -14.71 23.56 -8.02
C LEU A 213 -14.79 24.01 -9.48
N GLU A 214 -15.61 25.02 -9.80
CA GLU A 214 -15.69 25.55 -11.16
C GLU A 214 -14.37 26.17 -11.59
N LYS A 215 -13.77 27.04 -10.76
CA LYS A 215 -12.46 27.65 -11.04
C LYS A 215 -11.38 26.60 -11.27
N LEU A 216 -11.44 25.49 -10.53
CA LEU A 216 -10.46 24.42 -10.57
C LEU A 216 -10.60 23.56 -11.83
N PHE A 217 -11.82 23.16 -12.19
CA PHE A 217 -12.05 22.18 -13.26
C PHE A 217 -12.47 22.76 -14.60
N ASP A 218 -12.91 24.02 -14.70
CA ASP A 218 -13.35 24.61 -15.99
C ASP A 218 -12.25 24.71 -17.05
N LYS A 219 -10.98 24.69 -16.63
CA LYS A 219 -9.83 24.69 -17.52
C LYS A 219 -9.46 23.30 -18.03
N VAL A 220 -10.02 22.24 -17.44
CA VAL A 220 -9.81 20.86 -17.86
C VAL A 220 -10.68 20.62 -19.08
N LYS A 221 -10.08 20.69 -20.28
CA LYS A 221 -10.75 20.31 -21.53
C LYS A 221 -10.93 18.80 -21.54
N ASP A 222 -12.09 18.33 -21.09
CA ASP A 222 -12.54 16.98 -21.42
C ASP A 222 -13.97 17.01 -21.99
N GLU A 223 -14.02 16.75 -23.29
CA GLU A 223 -15.17 16.83 -24.18
C GLU A 223 -15.96 15.51 -24.17
N LYS A 224 -16.66 15.15 -23.08
CA LYS A 224 -17.74 14.15 -23.18
C LYS A 224 -18.88 14.56 -22.28
N SER A 225 -20.06 14.84 -22.86
CA SER A 225 -21.30 15.02 -22.12
C SER A 225 -21.59 13.74 -21.33
N ILE A 226 -21.50 13.80 -20.01
CA ILE A 226 -21.82 12.67 -19.13
C ILE A 226 -23.30 12.82 -18.76
N GLU A 227 -24.10 11.79 -19.06
CA GLU A 227 -25.50 11.70 -18.60
C GLU A 227 -25.56 11.58 -17.07
N SER A 228 -26.61 12.14 -16.45
CA SER A 228 -26.77 12.22 -14.99
C SER A 228 -26.73 10.86 -14.28
N GLU A 229 -27.32 9.81 -14.87
CA GLU A 229 -27.32 8.44 -14.33
C GLU A 229 -25.90 7.87 -14.24
N LYS A 230 -25.03 8.21 -15.20
CA LYS A 230 -23.62 7.79 -15.21
C LYS A 230 -22.78 8.49 -14.14
N ILE A 231 -23.22 9.62 -13.59
CA ILE A 231 -22.50 10.35 -12.54
C ILE A 231 -22.64 9.62 -11.19
N PHE A 232 -23.86 9.22 -10.81
CA PHE A 232 -24.09 8.53 -9.54
C PHE A 232 -23.46 7.14 -9.52
N GLU A 233 -23.56 6.39 -10.63
CA GLU A 233 -22.88 5.09 -10.76
C GLU A 233 -21.36 5.22 -10.63
N LYS A 234 -20.77 6.29 -11.19
CA LYS A 234 -19.34 6.60 -11.02
C LYS A 234 -19.00 6.92 -9.56
N ALA A 235 -19.82 7.73 -8.88
CA ALA A 235 -19.60 8.08 -7.46
C ALA A 235 -19.58 6.84 -6.54
N ASP A 236 -20.54 5.93 -6.74
CA ASP A 236 -20.63 4.68 -6.01
C ASP A 236 -19.45 3.75 -6.32
N LYS A 237 -19.04 3.67 -7.59
CA LYS A 237 -17.86 2.91 -8.01
C LYS A 237 -16.60 3.45 -7.33
N ILE A 238 -16.37 4.76 -7.36
CA ILE A 238 -15.24 5.45 -6.71
C ILE A 238 -15.17 5.10 -5.22
N THR A 239 -16.31 5.19 -4.54
CA THR A 239 -16.40 4.93 -3.11
C THR A 239 -16.01 3.50 -2.74
N LYS A 240 -16.30 2.54 -3.62
CA LYS A 240 -15.93 1.12 -3.46
C LYS A 240 -14.49 0.83 -3.89
N THR A 241 -14.02 1.44 -4.97
CA THR A 241 -12.68 1.21 -5.54
C THR A 241 -11.57 1.57 -4.55
N TYR A 242 -11.72 2.69 -3.82
CA TYR A 242 -10.68 3.20 -2.92
C TYR A 242 -10.72 2.65 -1.49
N ILE A 243 -11.33 1.48 -1.29
CA ILE A 243 -11.20 0.71 -0.05
C ILE A 243 -9.95 -0.14 -0.17
N LEU A 244 -9.05 -0.10 0.82
CA LEU A 244 -7.76 -0.81 0.75
C LEU A 244 -7.92 -2.29 0.35
N GLU A 245 -8.87 -2.99 0.96
CA GLU A 245 -9.11 -4.41 0.71
C GLU A 245 -9.53 -4.73 -0.74
N ASN A 246 -10.08 -3.74 -1.46
CA ASN A 246 -10.57 -3.92 -2.82
C ASN A 246 -9.49 -3.69 -3.88
N ILE A 247 -8.32 -3.15 -3.51
CA ILE A 247 -7.24 -2.87 -4.44
C ILE A 247 -6.39 -4.13 -4.64
N PRO A 248 -6.26 -4.66 -5.87
CA PRO A 248 -5.50 -5.88 -6.11
C PRO A 248 -4.01 -5.71 -5.83
N LYS A 249 -3.37 -6.82 -5.45
CA LYS A 249 -1.92 -6.89 -5.28
C LYS A 249 -1.22 -6.91 -6.63
N LYS A 250 -0.03 -6.31 -6.69
CA LYS A 250 0.82 -6.36 -7.90
C LYS A 250 1.38 -7.75 -8.15
N LEU A 251 1.74 -8.45 -7.08
CA LEU A 251 2.45 -9.73 -7.14
C LEU A 251 1.52 -10.88 -6.79
N GLY A 252 1.55 -11.93 -7.60
CA GLY A 252 0.99 -13.22 -7.23
C GLY A 252 1.94 -13.98 -6.29
N TYR A 253 1.47 -15.11 -5.76
CA TYR A 253 2.26 -15.95 -4.85
C TYR A 253 3.62 -16.35 -5.45
N ILE A 254 3.65 -16.83 -6.70
CA ILE A 254 4.89 -17.24 -7.35
C ILE A 254 5.84 -16.06 -7.54
N ASP A 255 5.33 -14.88 -7.89
CA ASP A 255 6.14 -13.67 -8.08
C ASP A 255 6.82 -13.26 -6.76
N GLU A 256 6.03 -13.21 -5.67
CA GLU A 256 6.50 -12.88 -4.32
C GLU A 256 7.59 -13.86 -3.87
N GLN A 257 7.33 -15.17 -3.97
CA GLN A 257 8.27 -16.19 -3.52
C GLN A 257 9.56 -16.19 -4.33
N ILE A 258 9.50 -15.97 -5.64
CA ILE A 258 10.72 -15.83 -6.46
C ILE A 258 11.58 -14.67 -5.97
N LEU A 259 10.99 -13.51 -5.67
CA LEU A 259 11.73 -12.35 -5.20
C LEU A 259 12.28 -12.57 -3.79
N VAL A 260 11.48 -13.10 -2.87
CA VAL A 260 11.89 -13.44 -1.50
C VAL A 260 13.10 -14.36 -1.52
N MET A 261 13.04 -15.45 -2.29
CA MET A 261 14.14 -16.41 -2.36
C MET A 261 15.36 -15.87 -3.10
N PHE A 262 15.16 -15.16 -4.22
CA PHE A 262 16.27 -14.64 -5.02
C PHE A 262 17.08 -13.57 -4.28
N TYR A 263 16.40 -12.71 -3.52
CA TYR A 263 17.02 -11.64 -2.73
C TYR A 263 17.32 -12.04 -1.27
N GLY A 264 16.95 -13.26 -0.87
CA GLY A 264 17.22 -13.82 0.45
C GLY A 264 16.55 -13.08 1.59
N LEU A 265 15.27 -12.73 1.40
CA LEU A 265 14.46 -11.98 2.37
C LEU A 265 13.87 -12.87 3.48
N ASP A 266 14.16 -14.16 3.46
CA ASP A 266 13.71 -15.21 4.40
C ASP A 266 14.88 -15.89 5.13
N ASP A 267 15.97 -15.15 5.36
CA ASP A 267 17.16 -15.64 6.07
C ASP A 267 17.97 -16.72 5.33
N LYS A 268 17.74 -16.88 4.02
CA LYS A 268 18.48 -17.84 3.20
C LYS A 268 18.78 -17.30 1.80
N ILE A 269 20.02 -17.51 1.34
CA ILE A 269 20.41 -17.20 -0.04
C ILE A 269 20.26 -18.48 -0.86
N TYR A 270 19.38 -18.45 -1.86
CA TYR A 270 19.13 -19.60 -2.73
C TYR A 270 19.90 -19.46 -4.04
N SER A 271 20.39 -20.61 -4.55
CA SER A 271 20.75 -20.74 -5.95
C SER A 271 19.51 -20.82 -6.83
N GLU A 272 19.62 -20.43 -8.10
CA GLU A 272 18.52 -20.55 -9.07
C GLU A 272 17.99 -22.00 -9.18
N LYS A 273 18.86 -23.01 -9.00
CA LYS A 273 18.45 -24.43 -8.99
C LYS A 273 17.56 -24.76 -7.79
N GLU A 274 17.87 -24.22 -6.62
CA GLU A 274 17.05 -24.40 -5.43
C GLU A 274 15.71 -23.67 -5.56
N ILE A 275 15.70 -22.46 -6.11
CA ILE A 275 14.47 -21.71 -6.39
C ILE A 275 13.57 -22.50 -7.34
N ALA A 276 14.14 -22.97 -8.46
CA ALA A 276 13.40 -23.77 -9.44
C ALA A 276 12.75 -25.01 -8.82
N LYS A 277 13.52 -25.74 -8.00
CA LYS A 277 13.05 -26.93 -7.28
C LYS A 277 11.96 -26.60 -6.27
N ASN A 278 12.14 -25.58 -5.43
CA ASN A 278 11.19 -25.22 -4.37
C ASN A 278 9.86 -24.70 -4.91
N LEU A 279 9.88 -24.01 -6.06
CA LEU A 279 8.67 -23.49 -6.70
C LEU A 279 8.09 -24.42 -7.77
N ASN A 280 8.71 -25.58 -7.98
CA ASN A 280 8.33 -26.55 -9.01
C ASN A 280 8.21 -25.92 -10.42
N ILE A 281 9.21 -25.11 -10.79
CA ILE A 281 9.32 -24.46 -12.10
C ILE A 281 10.59 -24.90 -12.83
N ALA A 282 10.62 -24.71 -14.15
CA ALA A 282 11.83 -24.97 -14.92
C ALA A 282 12.96 -23.99 -14.54
N TYR A 283 14.20 -24.49 -14.49
CA TYR A 283 15.39 -23.70 -14.13
C TYR A 283 15.52 -22.39 -14.95
N HIS A 284 15.33 -22.46 -16.26
CA HIS A 284 15.41 -21.30 -17.15
C HIS A 284 14.30 -20.25 -16.90
N ASN A 285 13.20 -20.64 -16.24
CA ASN A 285 12.09 -19.72 -15.94
C ASN A 285 12.35 -18.86 -14.71
N VAL A 286 13.32 -19.19 -13.85
CA VAL A 286 13.60 -18.42 -12.62
C VAL A 286 13.88 -16.95 -12.95
N ASN A 287 14.83 -16.70 -13.85
CA ASN A 287 15.19 -15.33 -14.21
C ASN A 287 14.08 -14.61 -14.99
N ILE A 288 13.34 -15.33 -15.85
CA ILE A 288 12.22 -14.78 -16.61
C ILE A 288 11.10 -14.30 -15.68
N LEU A 289 10.67 -15.16 -14.76
CA LEU A 289 9.61 -14.84 -13.80
C LEU A 289 10.06 -13.74 -12.81
N LYS A 290 11.34 -13.75 -12.39
CA LYS A 290 11.92 -12.65 -11.60
C LYS A 290 11.82 -11.31 -12.34
N GLU A 291 12.23 -11.25 -13.60
CA GLU A 291 12.15 -10.01 -14.38
C GLU A 291 10.70 -9.58 -14.64
N LYS A 292 9.76 -10.52 -14.80
CA LYS A 292 8.32 -10.22 -14.85
C LYS A 292 7.79 -9.66 -13.53
N ALA A 293 8.18 -10.24 -12.39
CA ALA A 293 7.79 -9.74 -11.07
C ALA A 293 8.32 -8.31 -10.84
N LEU A 294 9.56 -8.02 -11.25
CA LEU A 294 10.12 -6.66 -11.22
C LEU A 294 9.35 -5.68 -12.11
N ASN A 295 8.92 -6.10 -13.31
CA ASN A 295 8.04 -5.28 -14.16
C ASN A 295 6.72 -4.98 -13.45
N LYS A 296 6.10 -5.97 -12.79
CA LYS A 296 4.85 -5.75 -12.05
C LYS A 296 5.04 -4.75 -10.92
N LEU A 297 6.15 -4.82 -10.18
CA LEU A 297 6.45 -3.86 -9.11
C LEU A 297 6.59 -2.42 -9.62
N SER A 298 7.16 -2.24 -10.82
CA SER A 298 7.35 -0.90 -11.41
C SER A 298 6.07 -0.28 -11.95
N ILE A 299 4.97 -1.02 -12.05
CA ILE A 299 3.68 -0.46 -12.47
C ILE A 299 3.17 0.49 -11.39
N ASP A 300 3.23 1.78 -11.65
CA ASP A 300 2.53 2.79 -10.87
C ASP A 300 1.30 3.30 -11.63
N MET A 301 0.15 2.74 -11.28
CA MET A 301 -1.13 3.09 -11.92
C MET A 301 -1.64 4.48 -11.53
N LEU A 302 -1.09 5.13 -10.49
CA LEU A 302 -1.55 6.47 -10.14
C LEU A 302 -1.12 7.53 -11.14
N GLN A 303 -0.15 7.26 -12.02
CA GLN A 303 0.06 8.11 -13.21
C GLN A 303 -1.00 7.92 -14.31
N SER A 304 -2.20 7.44 -13.97
CA SER A 304 -3.39 7.68 -14.80
C SER A 304 -3.51 9.17 -15.09
N ASP A 305 -4.09 9.52 -16.25
CA ASP A 305 -4.14 10.89 -16.79
C ASP A 305 -4.62 11.97 -15.79
N PHE A 306 -5.34 11.57 -14.73
CA PHE A 306 -5.73 12.44 -13.62
C PHE A 306 -4.55 12.99 -12.79
N VAL A 307 -3.53 12.19 -12.43
CA VAL A 307 -2.42 12.71 -11.60
C VAL A 307 -1.51 13.64 -12.39
N LYS A 308 -1.27 13.35 -13.68
CA LYS A 308 -0.58 14.29 -14.59
C LYS A 308 -1.31 15.63 -14.71
N ASN A 309 -2.64 15.61 -14.71
CA ASN A 309 -3.45 16.84 -14.67
C ASN A 309 -3.41 17.52 -13.28
N SER A 310 -3.19 16.76 -12.21
CA SER A 310 -3.10 17.26 -10.83
C SER A 310 -1.72 17.81 -10.43
N GLU A 311 -0.62 17.39 -11.07
CA GLU A 311 0.71 18.01 -10.85
C GLU A 311 0.74 19.49 -11.29
N ASN A 312 -0.18 19.88 -12.17
CA ASN A 312 -0.47 21.28 -12.50
C ASN A 312 -1.41 21.98 -11.49
N LEU A 313 -1.95 21.24 -10.52
CA LEU A 313 -2.89 21.68 -9.49
C LEU A 313 -2.29 21.40 -8.10
N ASN A 314 -1.12 22.00 -7.84
CA ASN A 314 -0.74 22.29 -6.47
C ASN A 314 -1.82 23.16 -5.87
N PHE A 315 -2.72 22.63 -5.06
CA PHE A 315 -3.36 23.24 -3.88
C PHE A 315 -4.49 22.32 -3.43
N LEU A 316 -4.25 21.58 -2.34
CA LEU A 316 -5.23 21.23 -1.30
C LEU A 316 -4.50 20.42 -0.22
N VAL A 317 -3.64 21.11 0.52
CA VAL A 317 -3.29 20.75 1.89
C VAL A 317 -3.58 21.98 2.73
N ASN A 318 -4.75 21.97 3.38
CA ASN A 318 -4.96 22.46 4.73
C ASN A 318 -6.18 21.76 5.31
#